data_AF-A0A7V7D137-F1
#
_entry.id   AF-A0A7V7D137-F1
#
_cell.length_a   1.000
_cell.length_b   1.000
_cell.length_c   1.000
_cell.angle_alpha   90.00
_cell.angle_beta   90.00
_cell.angle_gamma   90.00
#
_symmetry.space_group_name_H-M   'P 1'
#
loop_
_entity.id
_entity.type
_entity.pdbx_description
1 polymer ?
#
loop_
_entity_poly.entity_id
_entity_poly.type
_entity_poly.pdbx_seq_one_letter_code
_entity_poly.pdbx_strand_id
1 'polypeptide(L)'
;ICGSNTATAATMGAVALPQMKKYKYDTRLSSGTVVTGGTLGTVMPPSVVLIVIGLQTEQSIIKLFLAGILPAILLGILFILTIVVLCRIYPHFGPAGPKVGFREKLKSLIGVLEAITIFVMVIGGLYTGIFTPTEAGAVGVFFTIVVTVCTRRLTWKGFFSSITDSLKISSMVFFLVTGAIIFGRFLAVTRLPFMVAEFASSLPVSPYVILAFILVIYLVGGCFIDSLGFLVLTIPIFFPLGIALGFDPIWYAIILTMVTTMGAITPPVGVNIYVVKALAPEIELGTIFKSVSYFLVACIISIIILILFPQIVLIVPGMVQ
;
A
#
# COMPACT_ATOMS: atom_id res chain seq x y z
N ILE A 1 -7.31 -3.78 7.15
CA ILE A 1 -6.07 -3.31 6.49
C ILE A 1 -4.93 -4.06 7.15
N CYS A 2 -4.19 -4.88 6.41
CA CYS A 2 -3.16 -5.77 6.97
C CYS A 2 -1.76 -5.52 6.38
N GLY A 3 -1.53 -4.36 5.77
CA GLY A 3 -0.20 -4.02 5.24
C GLY A 3 0.23 -4.80 4.00
N SER A 4 -0.71 -5.51 3.34
CA SER A 4 -0.49 -6.30 2.12
C SER A 4 -1.51 -5.94 1.05
N ASN A 5 -1.05 -5.82 -0.19
CA ASN A 5 -1.85 -5.43 -1.35
C ASN A 5 -2.94 -6.46 -1.66
N THR A 6 -2.54 -7.72 -1.77
CA THR A 6 -3.42 -8.83 -2.16
C THR A 6 -4.44 -9.14 -1.07
N ALA A 7 -4.00 -9.18 0.20
CA ALA A 7 -4.91 -9.45 1.31
C ALA A 7 -5.89 -8.28 1.57
N THR A 8 -5.45 -7.03 1.37
CA THR A 8 -6.35 -5.87 1.48
C THR A 8 -7.35 -5.83 0.32
N ALA A 9 -6.92 -6.12 -0.90
CA ALA A 9 -7.82 -6.23 -2.06
C ALA A 9 -8.85 -7.35 -1.85
N ALA A 10 -8.43 -8.50 -1.31
CA ALA A 10 -9.33 -9.62 -1.03
C ALA A 10 -10.40 -9.26 0.02
N THR A 11 -9.96 -8.70 1.15
CA THR A 11 -10.87 -8.33 2.24
C THR A 11 -11.83 -7.21 1.85
N MET A 12 -11.34 -6.16 1.19
CA MET A 12 -12.20 -5.08 0.74
C MET A 12 -13.12 -5.49 -0.40
N GLY A 13 -12.64 -6.30 -1.34
CA GLY A 13 -13.44 -6.77 -2.46
C GLY A 13 -14.60 -7.66 -2.02
N ALA A 14 -14.38 -8.57 -1.07
CA ALA A 14 -15.42 -9.46 -0.55
C ALA A 14 -16.60 -8.70 0.09
N VAL A 15 -16.34 -7.53 0.68
CA VAL A 15 -17.39 -6.71 1.33
C VAL A 15 -17.97 -5.67 0.37
N ALA A 16 -17.15 -5.01 -0.44
CA ALA A 16 -17.57 -3.89 -1.28
C ALA A 16 -18.26 -4.33 -2.57
N LEU A 17 -17.74 -5.34 -3.28
CA LEU A 17 -18.27 -5.74 -4.60
C LEU A 17 -19.74 -6.17 -4.54
N PRO A 18 -20.20 -6.98 -3.55
CA PRO A 18 -21.62 -7.35 -3.47
C PRO A 18 -22.54 -6.15 -3.21
N GLN A 19 -22.09 -5.17 -2.42
CA GLN A 19 -22.86 -3.96 -2.14
C GLN A 19 -22.92 -3.04 -3.36
N MET A 20 -21.79 -2.83 -4.06
CA MET A 20 -21.77 -2.05 -5.31
C MET A 20 -22.68 -2.66 -6.37
N LYS A 21 -22.70 -3.99 -6.50
CA LYS A 21 -23.63 -4.72 -7.36
C LYS A 21 -25.09 -4.51 -6.96
N LYS A 22 -25.41 -4.55 -5.66
CA LYS A 22 -26.75 -4.26 -5.12
C LYS A 22 -27.23 -2.86 -5.49
N TYR A 23 -26.34 -1.87 -5.46
CA TYR A 23 -26.63 -0.49 -5.87
C TYR A 23 -26.46 -0.23 -7.37
N LYS A 24 -26.31 -1.28 -8.19
CA LYS A 24 -26.22 -1.19 -9.66
C LYS A 24 -25.05 -0.36 -10.18
N TYR A 25 -23.92 -0.34 -9.46
CA TYR A 25 -22.69 0.24 -9.97
C TYR A 25 -22.16 -0.58 -11.15
N ASP A 26 -21.52 0.09 -12.10
CA ASP A 26 -20.89 -0.59 -13.24
C ASP A 26 -19.70 -1.44 -12.76
N THR A 27 -19.51 -2.59 -13.39
CA THR A 27 -18.46 -3.55 -13.04
C THR A 27 -17.06 -2.97 -13.29
N ARG A 28 -16.90 -2.03 -14.23
CA ARG A 28 -15.66 -1.28 -14.43
C ARG A 28 -15.34 -0.48 -13.19
N LEU A 29 -16.20 0.45 -12.78
CA LEU A 29 -15.92 1.33 -11.66
C LEU A 29 -15.70 0.55 -10.37
N SER A 30 -16.54 -0.43 -10.09
CA SER A 30 -16.44 -1.26 -8.88
C SER A 30 -15.17 -2.09 -8.82
N SER A 31 -14.82 -2.82 -9.89
CA SER A 31 -13.59 -3.62 -9.91
C SER A 31 -12.34 -2.75 -9.82
N GLY A 32 -12.26 -1.65 -10.58
CA GLY A 32 -11.11 -0.74 -10.55
C GLY A 32 -10.90 -0.11 -9.18
N THR A 33 -11.98 0.39 -8.56
CA THR A 33 -11.93 1.03 -7.23
C THR A 33 -11.49 0.05 -6.15
N VAL A 34 -11.92 -1.21 -6.22
CA VAL A 34 -11.53 -2.25 -5.25
C VAL A 34 -10.07 -2.66 -5.45
N VAL A 35 -9.64 -2.87 -6.70
CA VAL A 35 -8.25 -3.22 -7.03
C VAL A 35 -7.28 -2.15 -6.53
N THR A 36 -7.57 -0.88 -6.82
CA THR A 36 -6.68 0.25 -6.47
C THR A 36 -6.86 0.69 -5.01
N GLY A 37 -8.06 0.59 -4.44
CA GLY A 37 -8.26 0.77 -3.01
C GLY A 37 -7.45 -0.22 -2.18
N GLY A 38 -7.27 -1.45 -2.68
CA GLY A 38 -6.41 -2.46 -2.06
C GLY A 38 -4.94 -2.04 -1.97
N THR A 39 -4.44 -1.23 -2.90
CA THR A 39 -3.03 -0.80 -2.90
C THR A 39 -2.72 0.26 -1.85
N LEU A 40 -3.71 1.03 -1.40
CA LEU A 40 -3.53 1.97 -0.29
C LEU A 40 -3.12 1.26 1.00
N GLY A 41 -3.49 -0.02 1.16
CA GLY A 41 -3.19 -0.80 2.35
C GLY A 41 -1.71 -1.07 2.59
N THR A 42 -0.84 -0.92 1.58
CA THR A 42 0.63 -1.08 1.74
C THR A 42 1.36 0.24 1.93
N VAL A 43 0.76 1.37 1.53
CA VAL A 43 1.35 2.71 1.72
C VAL A 43 0.88 3.31 3.05
N MET A 44 -0.40 3.17 3.37
CA MET A 44 -1.00 3.69 4.60
C MET A 44 -0.56 2.85 5.81
N PRO A 45 0.01 3.45 6.86
CA PRO A 45 0.34 2.74 8.09
C PRO A 45 -0.89 2.15 8.81
N PRO A 46 -0.76 1.04 9.54
CA PRO A 46 0.42 0.18 9.67
C PRO A 46 0.64 -0.68 8.41
N SER A 47 1.89 -0.74 7.93
CA SER A 47 2.25 -1.47 6.70
C SER A 47 3.39 -2.46 6.95
N VAL A 48 3.14 -3.73 6.59
CA VAL A 48 4.13 -4.81 6.65
C VAL A 48 5.27 -4.52 5.68
N VAL A 49 4.96 -3.99 4.50
CA VAL A 49 5.96 -3.62 3.50
C VAL A 49 6.92 -2.60 4.11
N LEU A 50 6.42 -1.49 4.68
CA LEU A 50 7.27 -0.46 5.29
C LEU A 50 8.10 -0.97 6.47
N ILE A 51 7.56 -1.87 7.29
CA ILE A 51 8.32 -2.55 8.36
C ILE A 51 9.51 -3.31 7.76
N VAL A 52 9.26 -4.11 6.73
CA VAL A 52 10.27 -4.94 6.08
C VAL A 52 11.34 -4.09 5.38
N ILE A 53 10.96 -2.95 4.78
CA ILE A 53 11.94 -1.98 4.26
C ILE A 53 12.77 -1.42 5.41
N GLY A 54 12.15 -0.93 6.47
CA GLY A 54 12.84 -0.36 7.62
C GLY A 54 13.83 -1.33 8.25
N LEU A 55 13.47 -2.60 8.38
CA LEU A 55 14.37 -3.65 8.88
C LEU A 55 15.55 -3.92 7.95
N GLN A 56 15.33 -3.99 6.63
CA GLN A 56 16.42 -4.28 5.67
C GLN A 56 17.35 -3.09 5.44
N THR A 57 16.84 -1.87 5.58
CA THR A 57 17.56 -0.62 5.32
C THR A 57 18.04 0.06 6.60
N GLU A 58 17.80 -0.59 7.75
CA GLU A 58 18.10 -0.10 9.10
C GLU A 58 17.54 1.31 9.36
N GLN A 59 16.41 1.64 8.74
CA GLN A 59 15.71 2.92 8.90
C GLN A 59 14.68 2.85 10.03
N SER A 60 14.39 4.00 10.63
CA SER A 60 13.34 4.10 11.64
C SER A 60 11.97 3.79 11.02
N ILE A 61 11.35 2.72 11.51
CA ILE A 61 9.98 2.30 11.12
C ILE A 61 8.98 3.42 11.44
N ILE A 62 9.17 4.12 12.56
CA ILE A 62 8.32 5.25 12.95
C ILE A 62 8.38 6.36 11.88
N LYS A 63 9.59 6.72 11.44
CA LYS A 63 9.78 7.72 10.38
C LYS A 63 9.17 7.27 9.05
N LEU A 64 9.33 6.00 8.67
CA LEU A 64 8.69 5.45 7.47
C LEU A 64 7.16 5.47 7.55
N PHE A 65 6.58 5.18 8.71
CA PHE A 65 5.14 5.28 8.90
C PHE A 65 4.66 6.72 8.78
N LEU A 66 5.33 7.67 9.43
CA LEU A 66 5.00 9.10 9.30
C LEU A 66 5.11 9.59 7.84
N ALA A 67 6.16 9.14 7.15
CA ALA A 67 6.43 9.48 5.76
C ALA A 67 5.36 8.96 4.80
N GLY A 68 4.73 7.82 5.11
CA GLY A 68 3.71 7.18 4.29
C GLY A 68 2.33 7.85 4.36
N ILE A 69 2.02 8.63 5.40
CA ILE A 69 0.68 9.20 5.62
C ILE A 69 0.29 10.17 4.50
N LEU A 70 1.08 11.23 4.30
CA LEU A 70 0.74 12.27 3.32
C LEU A 70 0.71 11.71 1.89
N PRO A 71 1.66 10.86 1.45
CA PRO A 71 1.58 10.15 0.17
C PRO A 71 0.34 9.27 0.02
N ALA A 72 -0.07 8.54 1.06
CA ALA A 72 -1.28 7.73 1.03
C ALA A 72 -2.54 8.60 0.93
N ILE A 73 -2.61 9.71 1.66
CA ILE A 73 -3.71 10.68 1.58
C ILE A 73 -3.76 11.31 0.18
N LEU A 74 -2.61 11.74 -0.36
CA LEU A 74 -2.50 12.30 -1.70
C LEU A 74 -3.04 11.31 -2.74
N LEU A 75 -2.59 10.05 -2.67
CA LEU A 75 -3.04 9.00 -3.58
C LEU A 75 -4.55 8.73 -3.42
N GLY A 76 -5.05 8.69 -2.18
CA GLY A 76 -6.47 8.56 -1.89
C GLY A 76 -7.32 9.69 -2.47
N ILE A 77 -6.86 10.94 -2.35
CA ILE A 77 -7.52 12.11 -2.96
C ILE A 77 -7.54 11.97 -4.48
N LEU A 78 -6.43 11.58 -5.10
CA LEU A 78 -6.36 11.38 -6.55
C LEU A 78 -7.28 10.24 -7.02
N PHE A 79 -7.44 9.16 -6.25
CA PHE A 79 -8.41 8.10 -6.54
C PHE A 79 -9.85 8.60 -6.43
N ILE A 80 -10.19 9.38 -5.39
CA ILE A 80 -11.51 9.99 -5.26
C ILE A 80 -11.80 10.93 -6.44
N LEU A 81 -10.83 11.77 -6.81
CA LEU A 81 -10.96 12.66 -7.98
C LEU A 81 -11.18 11.86 -9.26
N THR A 82 -10.43 10.77 -9.45
CA THR A 82 -10.60 9.87 -10.61
C THR A 82 -12.03 9.31 -10.66
N ILE A 83 -12.57 8.84 -9.52
CA ILE A 83 -13.95 8.34 -9.42
C ILE A 83 -14.96 9.45 -9.76
N VAL A 84 -14.79 10.65 -9.20
CA VAL A 84 -15.70 11.78 -9.45
C VAL A 84 -15.70 12.18 -10.93
N VAL A 85 -14.52 12.23 -11.56
CA VAL A 85 -14.36 12.53 -12.98
C VAL A 85 -15.03 11.44 -13.83
N LEU A 86 -14.77 10.16 -13.54
CA LEU A 86 -15.39 9.05 -14.25
C LEU A 86 -16.92 9.04 -14.13
N CYS A 87 -17.47 9.29 -12.94
CA CYS A 87 -18.92 9.37 -12.75
C CYS A 87 -19.55 10.60 -13.42
N ARG A 88 -18.80 11.70 -13.61
CA ARG A 88 -19.30 12.86 -14.38
C ARG A 88 -19.31 12.60 -15.88
N ILE A 89 -18.29 11.93 -16.41
CA ILE A 89 -18.19 11.60 -17.84
C ILE A 89 -19.13 10.44 -18.19
N TYR A 90 -19.22 9.44 -17.31
CA TYR A 90 -20.04 8.24 -17.45
C TYR A 90 -21.00 8.10 -16.25
N PRO A 91 -22.14 8.82 -16.22
CA PRO A 91 -23.08 8.79 -15.10
C PRO A 91 -23.64 7.39 -14.77
N HIS A 92 -23.64 6.48 -15.75
CA HIS A 92 -24.06 5.09 -15.54
C HIS A 92 -23.07 4.26 -14.71
N PHE A 93 -21.82 4.71 -14.55
CA PHE A 93 -20.83 4.00 -13.74
C PHE A 93 -21.15 4.00 -12.23
N GLY A 94 -21.74 5.08 -11.74
CA GLY A 94 -22.16 5.24 -10.36
C GLY A 94 -23.53 5.90 -10.30
N PRO A 95 -24.64 5.14 -10.45
CA PRO A 95 -25.98 5.72 -10.42
C PRO A 95 -26.23 6.39 -9.06
N ALA A 96 -26.90 7.54 -9.09
CA ALA A 96 -27.21 8.29 -7.87
C ALA A 96 -28.08 7.45 -6.93
N GLY A 97 -27.56 7.20 -5.73
CA GLY A 97 -28.33 6.55 -4.66
C GLY A 97 -29.45 7.44 -4.12
N PRO A 98 -30.39 6.87 -3.33
CA PRO A 98 -31.42 7.65 -2.66
C PRO A 98 -30.80 8.75 -1.78
N LYS A 99 -31.42 9.94 -1.78
CA LYS A 99 -30.96 11.06 -0.95
C LYS A 99 -31.10 10.69 0.53
N VAL A 100 -29.98 10.65 1.22
CA VAL A 100 -29.90 10.32 2.66
C VAL A 100 -29.78 11.61 3.45
N GLY A 101 -30.55 11.75 4.54
CA GLY A 101 -30.51 12.93 5.41
C GLY A 101 -29.17 13.08 6.11
N PHE A 102 -28.75 14.30 6.44
CA PHE A 102 -27.46 14.56 7.12
C PHE A 102 -27.31 13.80 8.44
N ARG A 103 -28.42 13.63 9.18
CA ARG A 103 -28.47 12.83 10.42
C ARG A 103 -28.20 11.34 10.18
N GLU A 104 -28.74 10.77 9.11
CA GLU A 104 -28.48 9.38 8.75
C GLU A 104 -27.03 9.18 8.30
N LYS A 105 -26.47 10.14 7.54
CA LYS A 105 -25.04 10.12 7.19
C LYS A 105 -24.17 10.05 8.45
N LEU A 106 -24.41 10.94 9.42
CA LEU A 106 -23.65 10.97 10.67
C LEU A 106 -23.85 9.69 11.51
N LYS A 107 -25.07 9.15 11.53
CA LYS A 107 -25.35 7.88 12.21
C LYS A 107 -24.61 6.70 11.57
N SER A 108 -24.43 6.69 10.25
CA SER A 108 -23.65 5.67 9.54
C SER A 108 -22.15 5.72 9.88
N LEU A 109 -21.60 6.90 10.22
CA LEU A 109 -20.20 7.03 10.64
C LEU A 109 -19.89 6.30 11.96
N ILE A 110 -20.90 6.08 12.81
CA ILE A 110 -20.74 5.38 14.10
C ILE A 110 -20.18 3.97 13.87
N GLY A 111 -20.52 3.30 12.76
CA GLY A 111 -20.00 1.97 12.43
C GLY A 111 -18.52 1.93 12.05
N VAL A 112 -17.92 3.08 11.70
CA VAL A 112 -16.48 3.21 11.37
C VAL A 112 -15.68 3.69 12.58
N LEU A 113 -16.36 4.17 13.63
CA LEU A 113 -15.73 4.73 14.81
C LEU A 113 -14.79 3.72 15.49
N GLU A 114 -15.14 2.43 15.49
CA GLU A 114 -14.29 1.36 16.04
C GLU A 114 -12.92 1.32 15.34
N ALA A 115 -12.91 1.29 14.00
CA ALA A 115 -11.69 1.25 13.22
C ALA A 115 -10.87 2.54 13.36
N ILE A 116 -11.53 3.71 13.38
CA ILE A 116 -10.87 5.00 13.59
C ILE A 116 -10.27 5.07 15.00
N THR A 117 -10.97 4.58 16.02
CA THR A 117 -10.49 4.59 17.41
C THR A 117 -9.25 3.73 17.55
N ILE A 118 -9.27 2.51 17.01
CA ILE A 118 -8.10 1.62 17.02
C ILE A 118 -6.95 2.25 16.24
N PHE A 119 -7.21 2.84 15.07
CA PHE A 119 -6.21 3.53 14.27
C PHE A 119 -5.57 4.69 15.05
N VAL A 120 -6.36 5.62 15.57
CA VAL A 120 -5.88 6.79 16.33
C VAL A 120 -5.13 6.37 17.58
N MET A 121 -5.55 5.30 18.25
CA MET A 121 -4.88 4.80 19.44
C MET A 121 -3.52 4.18 19.13
N VAL A 122 -3.45 3.29 18.13
CA VAL A 122 -2.20 2.63 17.72
C VAL A 122 -1.22 3.65 17.17
N ILE A 123 -1.68 4.49 16.25
CA ILE A 123 -0.87 5.49 15.56
C ILE A 123 -0.51 6.64 16.51
N GLY A 124 -1.47 7.13 17.28
CA GLY A 124 -1.25 8.17 18.28
C GLY A 124 -0.27 7.72 19.37
N GLY A 125 -0.42 6.51 19.90
CA GLY A 125 0.48 5.97 20.92
C GLY A 125 1.90 5.72 20.41
N LEU A 126 2.03 5.32 19.14
CA LEU A 126 3.32 5.17 18.46
C LEU A 126 3.99 6.55 18.25
N TYR A 127 3.22 7.61 17.97
CA TYR A 127 3.76 8.95 17.75
C TYR A 127 4.06 9.73 19.02
N THR A 128 3.32 9.51 20.11
CA THR A 128 3.66 10.07 21.41
C THR A 128 4.86 9.38 22.06
N GLY A 129 5.46 8.38 21.39
CA GLY A 129 6.58 7.60 21.90
C GLY A 129 6.23 6.69 23.07
N ILE A 130 4.94 6.47 23.34
CA ILE A 130 4.47 5.60 24.43
C ILE A 130 4.69 4.14 24.06
N PHE A 131 4.57 3.82 22.77
CA PHE A 131 4.71 2.46 22.25
C PHE A 131 5.78 2.38 21.16
N THR A 132 6.57 1.31 21.19
CA THR A 132 7.34 0.86 20.01
C THR A 132 6.40 0.30 18.93
N PRO A 133 6.82 0.17 17.66
CA PRO A 133 5.98 -0.42 16.62
C PRO A 133 5.43 -1.82 16.97
N THR A 134 6.23 -2.63 17.67
CA THR A 134 5.83 -3.97 18.13
C THR A 134 4.77 -3.89 19.22
N GLU A 135 4.94 -3.00 20.20
CA GLU A 135 3.96 -2.74 21.26
C GLU A 135 2.65 -2.16 20.71
N ALA A 136 2.74 -1.25 19.74
CA ALA A 136 1.59 -0.67 19.07
C ALA A 136 0.75 -1.76 18.38
N GLY A 137 1.41 -2.76 17.77
CA GLY A 137 0.75 -3.96 17.24
C GLY A 137 0.02 -4.76 18.32
N ALA A 138 0.68 -5.02 19.46
CA ALA A 138 0.08 -5.77 20.58
C ALA A 138 -1.14 -5.05 21.18
N VAL A 139 -1.03 -3.73 21.38
CA VAL A 139 -2.12 -2.86 21.84
C VAL A 139 -3.28 -2.89 20.84
N GLY A 140 -2.99 -2.78 19.54
CA GLY A 140 -4.00 -2.87 18.48
C GLY A 140 -4.79 -4.18 18.51
N VAL A 141 -4.11 -5.32 18.67
CA VAL A 141 -4.75 -6.64 18.81
C VAL A 141 -5.59 -6.71 20.10
N PHE A 142 -5.04 -6.28 21.23
CA PHE A 142 -5.74 -6.28 22.52
C PHE A 142 -7.05 -5.49 22.44
N PHE A 143 -7.01 -4.26 21.95
CA PHE A 143 -8.21 -3.44 21.80
C PHE A 143 -9.20 -4.01 20.78
N THR A 144 -8.71 -4.59 19.68
CA THR A 144 -9.58 -5.27 18.71
C THR A 144 -10.33 -6.44 19.37
N ILE A 145 -9.66 -7.22 20.23
CA ILE A 145 -10.30 -8.30 20.99
C ILE A 145 -11.34 -7.73 21.95
N VAL A 146 -10.99 -6.71 22.74
CA VAL A 146 -11.92 -6.06 23.69
C VAL A 146 -13.18 -5.57 22.96
N VAL A 147 -13.04 -4.84 21.87
CA VAL A 147 -14.17 -4.33 21.07
C VAL A 147 -15.01 -5.49 20.52
N THR A 148 -14.37 -6.54 20.01
CA THR A 148 -15.08 -7.70 19.42
C THR A 148 -15.83 -8.51 20.48
N VAL A 149 -15.31 -8.59 21.71
CA VAL A 149 -15.98 -9.21 22.86
C VAL A 149 -17.15 -8.36 23.34
N CYS A 150 -16.95 -7.05 23.53
CA CYS A 150 -18.01 -6.12 23.94
C CYS A 150 -19.17 -6.08 22.93
N THR A 151 -18.87 -6.16 21.63
CA THR A 151 -19.88 -6.21 20.55
C THR A 151 -20.51 -7.60 20.38
N ARG A 152 -20.06 -8.61 21.14
CA ARG A 152 -20.50 -10.02 21.06
C ARG A 152 -20.37 -10.63 19.65
N ARG A 153 -19.39 -10.16 18.88
CA ARG A 153 -19.11 -10.64 17.51
C ARG A 153 -18.00 -11.69 17.47
N LEU A 154 -17.36 -11.98 18.60
CA LEU A 154 -16.27 -12.93 18.65
C LEU A 154 -16.81 -14.36 18.50
N THR A 155 -16.38 -15.03 17.42
CA THR A 155 -16.65 -16.45 17.22
C THR A 155 -15.35 -17.23 17.32
N TRP A 156 -15.41 -18.43 17.89
CA TRP A 156 -14.21 -19.27 18.06
C TRP A 156 -13.56 -19.62 16.72
N LYS A 157 -14.39 -19.90 15.71
CA LYS A 157 -13.94 -20.10 14.34
C LYS A 157 -13.25 -18.86 13.76
N GLY A 158 -13.83 -17.67 13.95
CA GLY A 158 -13.24 -16.41 13.46
C GLY A 158 -11.92 -16.05 14.15
N PHE A 159 -11.81 -16.32 15.45
CA PHE A 159 -10.59 -16.11 16.22
C PHE A 159 -9.44 -17.00 15.74
N PHE A 160 -9.66 -18.32 15.63
CA PHE A 160 -8.65 -19.23 15.10
C PHE A 160 -8.29 -18.96 13.63
N SER A 161 -9.27 -18.57 12.81
CA SER A 161 -9.00 -18.12 11.43
C SER A 161 -8.07 -16.92 11.41
N SER A 162 -8.32 -15.90 12.24
CA SER A 162 -7.51 -14.68 12.31
C SER A 162 -6.07 -14.95 12.76
N ILE A 163 -5.88 -15.86 13.74
CA ILE A 163 -4.55 -16.32 14.16
C ILE A 163 -3.84 -17.03 13.02
N THR A 164 -4.55 -17.93 12.33
CA THR A 164 -3.97 -18.72 11.22
C THR A 164 -3.54 -17.82 10.07
N ASP A 165 -4.36 -16.83 9.72
CA ASP A 165 -4.05 -15.87 8.67
C ASP A 165 -2.87 -14.96 9.07
N SER A 166 -2.82 -14.54 10.34
CA SER A 166 -1.68 -13.78 10.88
C SER A 166 -0.38 -14.59 10.87
N LEU A 167 -0.44 -15.88 11.22
CA LEU A 167 0.70 -16.79 11.18
C LEU A 167 1.21 -17.01 9.75
N LYS A 168 0.32 -17.17 8.77
CA LYS A 168 0.68 -17.31 7.35
C LYS A 168 1.38 -16.06 6.81
N ILE A 169 0.86 -14.87 7.11
CA ILE A 169 1.50 -13.62 6.68
C ILE A 169 2.87 -13.49 7.35
N SER A 170 2.96 -13.78 8.66
CA SER A 170 4.22 -13.68 9.40
C SER A 170 5.26 -14.68 8.89
N SER A 171 4.90 -15.94 8.62
CA SER A 171 5.82 -16.94 8.10
C SER A 171 6.33 -16.62 6.71
N MET A 172 5.44 -16.10 5.82
CA MET A 172 5.82 -15.61 4.51
C MET A 172 6.83 -14.45 4.63
N VAL A 173 6.58 -13.49 5.51
CA VAL A 173 7.49 -12.35 5.75
C VAL A 173 8.84 -12.83 6.27
N PHE A 174 8.87 -13.69 7.28
CA PHE A 174 10.14 -14.21 7.84
C PHE A 174 10.96 -14.97 6.80
N PHE A 175 10.32 -15.81 5.98
CA PHE A 175 11.00 -16.54 4.92
C PHE A 175 11.61 -15.59 3.89
N LEU A 176 10.83 -14.59 3.45
CA LEU A 176 11.27 -13.58 2.49
C LEU A 176 12.42 -12.72 3.05
N VAL A 177 12.31 -12.22 4.28
CA VAL A 177 13.36 -11.42 4.93
C VAL A 177 14.64 -12.25 5.10
N THR A 178 14.53 -13.52 5.49
CA THR A 178 15.70 -14.41 5.61
C THR A 178 16.40 -14.58 4.25
N GLY A 179 15.63 -14.84 3.19
CA GLY A 179 16.17 -14.92 1.82
C GLY A 179 16.82 -13.62 1.36
N ALA A 180 16.20 -12.48 1.64
CA ALA A 180 16.76 -11.16 1.33
C ALA A 180 18.05 -10.86 2.07
N ILE A 181 18.16 -11.20 3.35
CA ILE A 181 19.40 -10.97 4.11
C ILE A 181 20.54 -11.80 3.53
N ILE A 182 20.27 -13.07 3.21
CA ILE A 182 21.26 -13.96 2.57
C ILE A 182 21.67 -13.39 1.20
N PHE A 183 20.70 -13.00 0.38
CA PHE A 183 20.94 -12.44 -0.95
C PHE A 183 21.66 -11.10 -0.88
N GLY A 184 21.26 -10.20 0.01
CA GLY A 184 21.91 -8.91 0.24
C GLY A 184 23.36 -9.07 0.70
N ARG A 185 23.66 -10.05 1.54
CA ARG A 185 25.03 -10.37 1.94
C ARG A 185 25.86 -10.90 0.76
N PHE A 186 25.29 -11.75 -0.08
CA PHE A 186 25.93 -12.20 -1.32
C PHE A 186 26.22 -11.02 -2.26
N LEU A 187 25.28 -10.09 -2.42
CA LEU A 187 25.45 -8.89 -3.24
C LEU A 187 26.53 -7.95 -2.68
N ALA A 188 26.59 -7.79 -1.35
CA ALA A 188 27.62 -7.01 -0.69
C ALA A 188 29.02 -7.59 -0.92
N VAL A 189 29.16 -8.92 -0.85
CA VAL A 189 30.42 -9.64 -1.11
C VAL A 189 30.82 -9.50 -2.58
N THR A 190 29.88 -9.63 -3.52
CA THR A 190 30.13 -9.48 -4.96
C THR A 190 30.30 -8.04 -5.41
N ARG A 191 30.03 -7.06 -4.54
CA ARG A 191 30.05 -5.61 -4.81
C ARG A 191 29.14 -5.16 -5.95
N LEU A 192 28.15 -5.95 -6.32
CA LEU A 192 27.24 -5.63 -7.43
C LEU A 192 26.54 -4.26 -7.25
N PRO A 193 26.00 -3.90 -6.07
CA PRO A 193 25.38 -2.58 -5.88
C PRO A 193 26.36 -1.42 -6.10
N PHE A 194 27.63 -1.58 -5.69
CA PHE A 194 28.67 -0.56 -5.88
C PHE A 194 29.04 -0.41 -7.35
N MET A 195 29.21 -1.52 -8.09
CA MET A 195 29.48 -1.48 -9.53
C MET A 195 28.36 -0.79 -10.31
N VAL A 196 27.10 -1.07 -9.96
CA VAL A 196 25.95 -0.41 -10.59
C VAL A 196 25.92 1.08 -10.24
N ALA A 197 26.27 1.45 -9.00
CA ALA A 197 26.35 2.85 -8.59
C ALA A 197 27.49 3.62 -9.27
N GLU A 198 28.67 3.03 -9.42
CA GLU A 198 29.79 3.60 -10.17
C GLU A 198 29.43 3.75 -11.66
N PHE A 199 28.79 2.74 -12.26
CA PHE A 199 28.31 2.85 -13.63
C PHE A 199 27.28 3.98 -13.75
N ALA A 200 26.29 4.02 -12.86
CA ALA A 200 25.25 5.04 -12.84
C ALA A 200 25.82 6.46 -12.65
N SER A 201 26.82 6.64 -11.77
CA SER A 201 27.45 7.94 -11.52
C SER A 201 28.42 8.37 -12.62
N SER A 202 28.95 7.42 -13.41
CA SER A 202 29.78 7.71 -14.58
C SER A 202 28.98 8.25 -15.78
N LEU A 203 27.67 8.02 -15.81
CA LEU A 203 26.81 8.59 -16.84
C LEU A 203 26.67 10.11 -16.62
N PRO A 204 26.88 10.94 -17.66
CA PRO A 204 26.72 12.40 -17.57
C PRO A 204 25.23 12.80 -17.62
N VAL A 205 24.40 12.18 -16.78
CA VAL A 205 22.94 12.39 -16.73
C VAL A 205 22.52 12.79 -15.33
N SER A 206 21.37 13.46 -15.22
CA SER A 206 20.82 13.84 -13.92
C SER A 206 20.43 12.60 -13.09
N PRO A 207 20.65 12.59 -11.76
CA PRO A 207 20.17 11.53 -10.86
C PRO A 207 18.69 11.20 -11.01
N TYR A 208 17.85 12.17 -11.39
CA TYR A 208 16.42 11.97 -11.62
C TYR A 208 16.12 11.14 -12.88
N VAL A 209 17.01 11.16 -13.88
CA VAL A 209 16.88 10.28 -15.07
C VAL A 209 17.14 8.83 -14.65
N ILE A 210 18.16 8.61 -13.82
CA ILE A 210 18.48 7.28 -13.28
C ILE A 210 17.32 6.79 -12.40
N LEU A 211 16.78 7.67 -11.56
CA LEU A 211 15.57 7.38 -10.79
C LEU A 211 14.42 6.95 -11.70
N ALA A 212 14.14 7.67 -12.80
CA ALA A 212 13.08 7.29 -13.72
C ALA A 212 13.28 5.88 -14.30
N PHE A 213 14.52 5.50 -14.65
CA PHE A 213 14.83 4.12 -15.06
C PHE A 213 14.56 3.10 -13.96
N ILE A 214 14.96 3.40 -12.71
CA ILE A 214 14.65 2.55 -11.56
C ILE A 214 13.15 2.38 -11.40
N LEU A 215 12.38 3.48 -11.48
CA LEU A 215 10.92 3.43 -11.39
C LEU A 215 10.29 2.56 -12.47
N VAL A 216 10.81 2.60 -13.70
CA VAL A 216 10.34 1.73 -14.79
C VAL A 216 10.66 0.26 -14.51
N ILE A 217 11.87 -0.05 -14.03
CA ILE A 217 12.23 -1.42 -13.63
C ILE A 217 11.30 -1.93 -12.53
N TYR A 218 11.04 -1.08 -11.54
CA TYR A 218 10.13 -1.40 -10.44
C TYR A 218 8.68 -1.58 -10.88
N LEU A 219 8.22 -0.76 -11.83
CA LEU A 219 6.90 -0.88 -12.42
C LEU A 219 6.77 -2.23 -13.14
N VAL A 220 7.72 -2.55 -14.02
CA VAL A 220 7.71 -3.81 -14.79
C VAL A 220 7.82 -5.02 -13.86
N GLY A 221 8.76 -5.02 -12.92
CA GLY A 221 8.93 -6.11 -11.97
C GLY A 221 7.73 -6.30 -11.05
N GLY A 222 7.16 -5.18 -10.56
CA GLY A 222 5.94 -5.17 -9.76
C GLY A 222 4.69 -5.64 -10.52
N CYS A 223 4.68 -5.58 -11.86
CA CYS A 223 3.59 -6.19 -12.64
C CYS A 223 3.54 -7.70 -12.43
N PHE A 224 4.68 -8.38 -12.36
CA PHE A 224 4.77 -9.85 -12.33
C PHE A 224 4.76 -10.46 -10.93
N ILE A 225 5.33 -9.75 -9.95
CA ILE A 225 5.59 -10.27 -8.60
C ILE A 225 4.83 -9.42 -7.58
N ASP A 226 4.30 -10.06 -6.53
CA ASP A 226 3.69 -9.35 -5.40
C ASP A 226 4.65 -8.31 -4.79
N SER A 227 4.09 -7.18 -4.37
CA SER A 227 4.87 -6.02 -3.93
C SER A 227 5.83 -6.32 -2.80
N LEU A 228 5.43 -7.16 -1.84
CA LEU A 228 6.29 -7.49 -0.71
C LEU A 228 7.48 -8.34 -1.17
N GLY A 229 7.23 -9.39 -1.95
CA GLY A 229 8.29 -10.25 -2.47
C GLY A 229 9.27 -9.51 -3.38
N PHE A 230 8.75 -8.65 -4.26
CA PHE A 230 9.60 -7.87 -5.17
C PHE A 230 10.46 -6.84 -4.43
N LEU A 231 9.89 -6.09 -3.48
CA LEU A 231 10.66 -5.11 -2.70
C LEU A 231 11.76 -5.78 -1.88
N VAL A 232 11.46 -6.92 -1.25
CA VAL A 232 12.44 -7.69 -0.49
C VAL A 232 13.64 -8.09 -1.35
N LEU A 233 13.42 -8.51 -2.60
CA LEU A 233 14.51 -8.90 -3.50
C LEU A 233 15.31 -7.72 -4.03
N THR A 234 14.66 -6.58 -4.27
CA THR A 234 15.26 -5.45 -5.00
C THR A 234 15.93 -4.43 -4.10
N ILE A 235 15.47 -4.27 -2.85
CA ILE A 235 16.01 -3.31 -1.90
C ILE A 235 17.53 -3.43 -1.72
N PRO A 236 18.12 -4.62 -1.54
CA PRO A 236 19.57 -4.75 -1.39
C PRO A 236 20.39 -4.21 -2.57
N ILE A 237 19.78 -4.07 -3.76
CA ILE A 237 20.43 -3.57 -4.97
C ILE A 237 20.15 -2.07 -5.15
N PHE A 238 18.88 -1.70 -5.19
CA PHE A 238 18.47 -0.36 -5.59
C PHE A 238 18.47 0.64 -4.45
N PHE A 239 18.36 0.19 -3.20
CA PHE A 239 18.42 1.08 -2.03
C PHE A 239 19.81 1.73 -1.90
N PRO A 240 20.93 0.98 -1.85
CA PRO A 240 22.26 1.59 -1.79
C PRO A 240 22.56 2.50 -2.98
N LEU A 241 22.07 2.15 -4.18
CA LEU A 241 22.19 2.98 -5.37
C LEU A 241 21.52 4.35 -5.18
N GLY A 242 20.29 4.38 -4.65
CA GLY A 242 19.58 5.63 -4.39
C GLY A 242 20.31 6.53 -3.38
N ILE A 243 20.88 5.93 -2.33
CA ILE A 243 21.69 6.66 -1.35
C ILE A 243 22.97 7.22 -1.98
N ALA A 244 23.64 6.43 -2.83
CA ALA A 244 24.83 6.88 -3.56
C ALA A 244 24.55 8.05 -4.53
N LEU A 245 23.34 8.12 -5.07
CA LEU A 245 22.85 9.24 -5.89
C LEU A 245 22.46 10.48 -5.06
N GLY A 246 22.50 10.41 -3.73
CA GLY A 246 22.20 11.51 -2.82
C GLY A 246 20.72 11.66 -2.46
N PHE A 247 19.89 10.64 -2.69
CA PHE A 247 18.49 10.68 -2.28
C PHE A 247 18.33 10.41 -0.78
N ASP A 248 17.34 11.07 -0.17
CA ASP A 248 16.99 10.80 1.23
C ASP A 248 16.46 9.36 1.39
N PRO A 249 16.96 8.58 2.39
CA PRO A 249 16.58 7.19 2.59
C PRO A 249 15.08 6.96 2.80
N ILE A 250 14.42 7.84 3.55
CA ILE A 250 13.00 7.73 3.90
C ILE A 250 12.15 8.07 2.68
N TRP A 251 12.46 9.18 2.00
CA TRP A 251 11.76 9.56 0.78
C TRP A 251 11.87 8.47 -0.28
N TYR A 252 13.09 7.94 -0.48
CA TYR A 252 13.33 6.92 -1.49
C TYR A 252 12.61 5.60 -1.18
N ALA A 253 12.59 5.17 0.09
CA ALA A 253 11.81 4.01 0.52
C ALA A 253 10.31 4.15 0.21
N ILE A 254 9.73 5.33 0.43
CA ILE A 254 8.31 5.59 0.13
C ILE A 254 8.06 5.60 -1.38
N ILE A 255 8.94 6.22 -2.16
CA ILE A 255 8.85 6.21 -3.63
C ILE A 255 8.91 4.79 -4.18
N LEU A 256 9.87 3.98 -3.74
CA LEU A 256 9.99 2.57 -4.12
C LEU A 256 8.74 1.77 -3.73
N THR A 257 8.19 2.04 -2.54
CA THR A 257 6.93 1.43 -2.11
C THR A 257 5.79 1.81 -3.06
N MET A 258 5.58 3.11 -3.30
CA MET A 258 4.52 3.62 -4.17
C MET A 258 4.58 3.05 -5.59
N VAL A 259 5.76 3.05 -6.22
CA VAL A 259 5.91 2.50 -7.59
C VAL A 259 5.67 0.99 -7.64
N THR A 260 6.08 0.26 -6.61
CA THR A 260 5.83 -1.20 -6.52
C THR A 260 4.33 -1.47 -6.39
N THR A 261 3.61 -0.64 -5.62
CA THR A 261 2.15 -0.78 -5.48
C THR A 261 1.41 -0.45 -6.75
N MET A 262 1.92 0.51 -7.54
CA MET A 262 1.45 0.77 -8.90
C MET A 262 1.73 -0.42 -9.83
N GLY A 263 2.89 -1.07 -9.70
CA GLY A 263 3.22 -2.32 -10.40
C GLY A 263 2.18 -3.41 -10.17
N ALA A 264 1.74 -3.61 -8.91
CA ALA A 264 0.78 -4.66 -8.54
C ALA A 264 -0.61 -4.53 -9.21
N ILE A 265 -0.90 -3.39 -9.83
CA ILE A 265 -2.13 -3.12 -10.57
C ILE A 265 -1.89 -2.84 -12.06
N THR A 266 -0.65 -2.86 -12.52
CA THR A 266 -0.30 -2.57 -13.93
C THR A 266 -0.31 -3.87 -14.77
N PRO A 267 -0.91 -3.89 -15.99
CA PRO A 267 -0.78 -5.02 -16.91
C PRO A 267 0.70 -5.33 -17.23
N PRO A 268 1.10 -6.58 -17.52
CA PRO A 268 0.30 -7.69 -18.06
C PRO A 268 -0.30 -8.67 -17.03
N VAL A 269 0.25 -8.73 -15.82
CA VAL A 269 -0.25 -9.61 -14.76
C VAL A 269 -1.05 -8.80 -13.74
N GLY A 270 -0.39 -7.95 -12.95
CA GLY A 270 -1.04 -7.12 -11.94
C GLY A 270 -1.74 -7.99 -10.89
N VAL A 271 -0.97 -8.56 -9.96
CA VAL A 271 -1.42 -9.59 -9.00
C VAL A 271 -2.75 -9.24 -8.31
N ASN A 272 -2.98 -7.97 -7.96
CA ASN A 272 -4.23 -7.53 -7.32
C ASN A 272 -5.46 -7.69 -8.21
N ILE A 273 -5.29 -7.55 -9.53
CA ILE A 273 -6.37 -7.73 -10.51
C ILE A 273 -6.83 -9.18 -10.49
N TYR A 274 -5.91 -10.15 -10.42
CA TYR A 274 -6.25 -11.57 -10.31
C TYR A 274 -6.94 -11.91 -9.00
N VAL A 275 -6.54 -11.29 -7.89
CA VAL A 275 -7.23 -11.45 -6.60
C VAL A 275 -8.69 -10.99 -6.70
N VAL A 276 -8.94 -9.82 -7.30
CA VAL A 276 -10.30 -9.31 -7.48
C VAL A 276 -11.09 -10.15 -8.49
N LYS A 277 -10.44 -10.64 -9.57
CA LYS A 277 -11.06 -11.57 -10.52
C LYS A 277 -11.48 -12.88 -9.86
N ALA A 278 -10.71 -13.40 -8.91
CA ALA A 278 -11.07 -14.60 -8.15
C ALA A 278 -12.31 -14.37 -7.25
N LEU A 279 -12.52 -13.14 -6.77
CA LEU A 279 -13.69 -12.76 -5.98
C LEU A 279 -14.95 -12.50 -6.81
N ALA A 280 -14.78 -12.00 -8.03
CA ALA A 280 -15.88 -11.74 -8.97
C ALA A 280 -15.62 -12.40 -10.32
N PRO A 281 -15.79 -13.74 -10.41
CA PRO A 281 -15.54 -14.51 -11.63
C PRO A 281 -16.36 -14.03 -12.83
N GLU A 282 -17.49 -13.37 -12.60
CA GLU A 282 -18.37 -12.85 -13.64
C GLU A 282 -17.79 -11.64 -14.41
N ILE A 283 -16.81 -10.93 -13.85
CA ILE A 283 -16.24 -9.72 -14.48
C ILE A 283 -15.08 -10.14 -15.39
N GLU A 284 -15.16 -9.83 -16.68
CA GLU A 284 -14.07 -10.13 -17.62
C GLU A 284 -12.76 -9.44 -17.23
N LEU A 285 -11.64 -10.14 -17.36
CA LEU A 285 -10.32 -9.62 -16.96
C LEU A 285 -9.96 -8.34 -17.73
N GLY A 286 -10.26 -8.28 -19.03
CA GLY A 286 -10.05 -7.08 -19.85
C GLY A 286 -10.85 -5.86 -19.37
N THR A 287 -12.02 -6.08 -18.77
CA THR A 287 -12.83 -5.02 -18.17
C THR A 287 -12.16 -4.47 -16.91
N ILE A 288 -11.55 -5.32 -16.09
CA ILE A 288 -10.82 -4.89 -14.89
C ILE A 288 -9.56 -4.11 -15.31
N PHE A 289 -8.77 -4.62 -16.26
CA PHE A 289 -7.57 -3.91 -16.76
C PHE A 289 -7.92 -2.53 -17.33
N LYS A 290 -8.98 -2.44 -18.13
CA LYS A 290 -9.44 -1.15 -18.68
C LYS A 290 -9.91 -0.20 -17.57
N SER A 291 -10.47 -0.71 -16.48
CA SER A 291 -10.85 0.14 -15.37
C SER A 291 -9.65 0.65 -14.58
N VAL A 292 -8.69 -0.23 -14.31
CA VAL A 292 -7.50 0.08 -13.54
C VAL A 292 -6.61 1.10 -14.26
N SER A 293 -6.61 1.12 -15.60
CA SER A 293 -5.84 2.12 -16.36
C SER A 293 -6.23 3.57 -16.04
N TYR A 294 -7.50 3.85 -15.69
CA TYR A 294 -7.90 5.18 -15.23
C TYR A 294 -7.21 5.57 -13.92
N PHE A 295 -7.04 4.61 -13.00
CA PHE A 295 -6.38 4.83 -11.72
C PHE A 295 -4.85 4.80 -11.82
N LEU A 296 -4.28 4.12 -12.82
CA LEU A 296 -2.84 4.17 -13.08
C LEU A 296 -2.37 5.59 -13.36
N VAL A 297 -3.18 6.38 -14.08
CA VAL A 297 -2.89 7.80 -14.32
C VAL A 297 -2.78 8.56 -12.99
N ALA A 298 -3.67 8.30 -12.03
CA ALA A 298 -3.58 8.88 -10.69
C ALA A 298 -2.32 8.46 -9.93
N CYS A 299 -1.90 7.19 -10.04
CA CYS A 299 -0.65 6.72 -9.44
C CYS A 299 0.59 7.41 -10.06
N ILE A 300 0.63 7.53 -11.38
CA ILE A 300 1.72 8.22 -12.10
C ILE A 300 1.78 9.69 -11.68
N ILE A 301 0.64 10.38 -11.65
CA ILE A 301 0.55 11.78 -11.18
C ILE A 301 1.04 11.89 -9.74
N SER A 302 0.63 10.97 -8.86
CA SER A 302 1.08 10.95 -7.47
C SER A 302 2.62 10.84 -7.37
N ILE A 303 3.22 9.91 -8.11
CA ILE A 303 4.68 9.73 -8.13
C ILE A 303 5.38 10.99 -8.65
N ILE A 304 4.89 11.60 -9.74
CA ILE A 304 5.44 12.85 -10.28
C ILE A 304 5.38 13.97 -9.23
N ILE A 305 4.25 14.12 -8.54
CA ILE A 305 4.08 15.12 -7.48
C ILE A 305 5.09 14.88 -6.35
N LEU A 306 5.29 13.63 -5.92
CA LEU A 306 6.24 13.30 -4.85
C LEU A 306 7.71 13.48 -5.27
N ILE A 307 8.02 13.39 -6.57
CA ILE A 307 9.35 13.70 -7.11
C ILE A 307 9.59 15.21 -7.15
N LEU A 308 8.59 15.99 -7.56
CA LEU A 308 8.69 17.45 -7.61
C LEU A 308 8.66 18.08 -6.21
N PHE A 309 7.92 17.47 -5.29
CA PHE A 309 7.70 17.96 -3.92
C PHE A 309 8.07 16.88 -2.90
N PRO A 310 9.38 16.56 -2.74
CA PRO A 310 9.83 15.54 -1.77
C PRO A 310 9.46 15.90 -0.32
N GLN A 311 9.24 17.18 -0.06
CA GLN A 311 8.74 17.70 1.21
C GLN A 311 7.45 17.02 1.67
N ILE A 312 6.56 16.60 0.75
CA ILE A 312 5.33 15.89 1.13
C ILE A 312 5.64 14.61 1.94
N VAL A 313 6.74 13.93 1.61
CA VAL A 313 7.18 12.75 2.34
C VAL A 313 7.97 13.12 3.59
N LEU A 314 8.77 14.19 3.54
CA LEU A 314 9.76 14.54 4.56
C LEU A 314 9.25 15.47 5.66
N ILE A 315 8.16 16.21 5.44
CA ILE A 315 7.59 17.15 6.41
C ILE A 315 7.21 16.42 7.70
N VAL A 316 6.44 15.33 7.60
CA VAL A 316 5.91 14.64 8.79
C VAL A 316 7.03 13.93 9.58
N PRO A 317 7.95 13.18 8.96
CA PRO A 317 9.10 12.62 9.67
C PRO A 317 10.02 13.68 10.28
N GLY A 318 10.21 14.83 9.62
CA GLY A 318 11.06 15.91 10.10
C GLY A 318 10.55 16.61 11.36
N MET A 319 9.27 16.43 11.71
CA MET A 319 8.67 16.95 12.94
C MET A 319 8.95 16.09 14.17
N VAL A 320 9.43 14.86 13.98
CA VAL A 320 9.75 13.91 15.07
C VAL A 320 11.27 13.73 15.11
N GLN A 321 11.91 14.36 16.09
CA GLN A 321 13.35 14.23 16.36
C GLN A 321 13.68 12.84 16.91
#